data_AF-A0A972T597-F1
#
_entry.id   AF-A0A972T597-F1
#
_cell.length_a   1.000
_cell.length_b   1.000
_cell.length_c   1.000
_cell.angle_alpha   90.00
_cell.angle_beta   90.00
_cell.angle_gamma   90.00
#
_symmetry.space_group_name_H-M   'P 1'
#
loop_
_entity.id
_entity.type
_entity.pdbx_description
1 polymer ?
#
loop_
_entity_poly.entity_id
_entity_poly.type
_entity_poly.pdbx_seq_one_letter_code
_entity_poly.pdbx_strand_id
1 'polypeptide(L)'
;MAKISKRGIILNVSTYPLPTLMPRRANRKSKTLTFDINFDLVEDDGGSTKVWFYRGFRFPPPLDDGDRVEVFGKFGKVSKDIFYASKIIDPRRHKIYTGFRNRRMKPGEANREDEASQ
;
A
#
# COMPACT_ATOMS: atom_id res chain seq x y z
N MET A 1 -15.83 9.20 -7.02
CA MET A 1 -14.42 9.41 -7.39
C MET A 1 -13.83 8.06 -7.77
N ALA A 2 -13.33 7.94 -9.00
CA ALA A 2 -12.64 6.75 -9.46
C ALA A 2 -11.34 6.54 -8.65
N LYS A 3 -10.97 5.27 -8.40
CA LYS A 3 -9.68 4.95 -7.79
C LYS A 3 -8.60 5.14 -8.84
N ILE A 4 -7.58 5.92 -8.51
CA ILE A 4 -6.41 6.14 -9.35
C ILE A 4 -5.45 4.97 -9.11
N SER A 5 -4.83 4.44 -10.16
CA SER A 5 -3.69 3.53 -10.06
C SER A 5 -2.40 4.27 -10.42
N LYS A 6 -1.32 3.96 -9.71
CA LYS A 6 0.04 4.43 -9.97
C LYS A 6 0.99 3.25 -9.88
N ARG A 7 1.97 3.17 -10.77
CA ARG A 7 2.98 2.10 -10.80
C ARG A 7 4.37 2.72 -10.72
N GLY A 8 5.27 2.09 -9.99
CA GLY A 8 6.60 2.62 -9.79
C GLY A 8 7.43 1.81 -8.83
N ILE A 9 8.59 2.37 -8.48
CA ILE A 9 9.57 1.80 -7.55
C ILE A 9 9.41 2.47 -6.19
N ILE A 10 9.42 1.67 -5.13
CA ILE A 10 9.40 2.14 -3.73
C ILE A 10 10.77 2.67 -3.34
N LEU A 11 10.80 3.84 -2.71
CA LEU A 11 11.94 4.39 -2.00
C LEU A 11 11.52 4.93 -0.62
N ASN A 12 12.46 5.00 0.33
CA ASN A 12 12.28 5.57 1.65
C ASN A 12 11.10 4.93 2.42
N VAL A 13 10.95 3.61 2.35
CA VAL A 13 9.88 2.92 3.07
C VAL A 13 10.04 3.07 4.58
N SER A 14 8.97 3.50 5.23
CA SER A 14 8.89 3.64 6.68
C SER A 14 7.59 3.07 7.19
N THR A 15 7.68 2.31 8.28
CA THR A 15 6.51 1.71 8.93
C THR A 15 6.46 2.11 10.39
N TYR A 16 5.40 2.82 10.76
CA TYR A 16 5.16 3.22 12.15
C TYR A 16 4.06 2.36 12.76
N PRO A 17 4.36 1.60 13.83
CA PRO A 17 3.32 0.98 14.63
C PRO A 17 2.55 2.10 15.35
N LEU A 18 1.28 2.26 15.03
CA LEU A 18 0.44 3.18 15.76
C LEU A 18 -0.15 2.47 16.98
N PRO A 19 0.06 3.00 18.21
CA PRO A 19 -0.70 2.53 19.36
C PRO A 19 -2.16 2.77 19.04
N THR A 20 -2.96 1.70 19.01
CA THR A 20 -4.39 1.84 18.73
C THR A 20 -5.01 2.71 19.80
N LEU A 21 -5.38 3.93 19.42
CA LEU A 21 -6.33 4.74 20.18
C LEU A 21 -7.60 3.89 20.30
N MET A 22 -7.75 3.26 21.46
CA MET A 22 -8.90 2.42 21.75
C MET A 22 -10.15 3.27 21.50
N PRO A 23 -11.10 2.82 20.67
CA PRO A 23 -12.34 3.54 20.50
C PRO A 23 -12.98 3.72 21.87
N ARG A 24 -13.40 4.95 22.22
CA ARG A 24 -14.05 5.30 23.50
C ARG A 24 -15.22 4.37 23.90
N ARG A 25 -15.75 3.59 22.96
CA ARG A 25 -16.86 2.63 23.13
C ARG A 25 -16.60 1.24 22.50
N ALA A 26 -15.35 0.81 22.34
CA ALA A 26 -15.07 -0.54 21.86
C ALA A 26 -14.71 -1.51 22.99
N ASN A 27 -15.25 -2.72 22.83
CA ASN A 27 -15.10 -3.90 23.66
C ASN A 27 -13.65 -4.09 24.16
N ARG A 28 -13.45 -4.18 25.49
CA ARG A 28 -12.15 -4.29 26.18
C ARG A 28 -11.22 -5.41 25.68
N LYS A 29 -11.70 -6.31 24.82
CA LYS A 29 -10.97 -7.47 24.28
C LYS A 29 -10.35 -7.27 22.88
N SER A 30 -10.67 -6.20 22.12
CA SER A 30 -10.06 -6.01 20.79
C SER A 30 -8.76 -5.19 20.86
N LYS A 31 -7.62 -5.86 21.00
CA LYS A 31 -6.30 -5.26 20.75
C LYS A 31 -6.05 -5.27 19.24
N THR A 32 -6.60 -4.29 18.53
CA THR A 32 -6.24 -4.10 17.11
C THR A 32 -4.79 -3.60 17.06
N LEU A 33 -3.98 -4.08 16.14
CA LEU A 33 -2.64 -3.52 15.87
C LEU A 33 -2.76 -2.77 14.54
N THR A 34 -2.35 -1.51 14.51
CA THR A 34 -2.47 -0.65 13.33
C THR A 34 -1.10 -0.11 12.94
N PHE A 35 -0.86 -0.02 11.65
CA PHE A 35 0.40 0.43 11.08
C PHE A 35 0.13 1.48 10.02
N ASP A 36 0.90 2.56 10.09
CA ASP A 36 1.04 3.51 9.00
C ASP A 36 2.31 3.17 8.23
N ILE A 37 2.14 2.88 6.94
CA ILE A 37 3.25 2.57 6.05
C ILE A 37 3.36 3.69 5.02
N ASN A 38 4.52 4.32 4.94
CA ASN A 38 4.77 5.52 4.14
C ASN A 38 5.95 5.22 3.23
N PHE A 39 5.88 5.66 1.98
CA PHE A 39 7.00 5.55 1.05
C PHE A 39 6.85 6.58 -0.07
N ASP A 40 7.96 6.89 -0.72
CA ASP A 40 7.96 7.63 -1.98
C ASP A 40 7.85 6.61 -3.13
N LEU A 41 6.88 6.79 -4.02
CA LEU A 41 6.72 5.98 -5.23
C LEU A 41 7.29 6.77 -6.41
N VAL A 42 8.44 6.33 -6.92
CA VAL A 42 9.03 6.87 -8.15
C VAL A 42 8.33 6.21 -9.33
N GLU A 43 7.51 6.98 -10.02
CA GLU A 43 6.67 6.54 -11.12
C GLU A 43 7.47 6.39 -12.41
N ASP A 44 6.96 5.58 -13.34
CA ASP A 44 7.64 5.27 -14.60
C ASP A 44 7.82 6.51 -15.51
N ASP A 45 7.05 7.59 -15.28
CA ASP A 45 7.16 8.88 -15.97
C ASP A 45 8.23 9.81 -15.36
N GLY A 46 8.94 9.36 -14.32
CA GLY A 46 9.95 10.12 -13.59
C GLY A 46 9.40 10.98 -12.46
N GLY A 47 8.08 10.98 -12.23
CA GLY A 47 7.46 11.64 -11.08
C GLY A 47 7.73 10.92 -9.77
N SER A 48 7.59 11.63 -8.64
CA SER A 48 7.61 11.03 -7.30
C SER A 48 6.33 11.36 -6.55
N THR A 49 5.64 10.34 -6.05
CA THR A 49 4.40 10.48 -5.28
C THR A 49 4.59 9.95 -3.87
N LYS A 50 4.25 10.77 -2.86
CA LYS A 50 4.20 10.33 -1.47
C LYS A 50 2.98 9.44 -1.24
N VAL A 51 3.22 8.19 -0.87
CA VAL A 51 2.17 7.20 -0.64
C VAL A 51 2.01 6.96 0.86
N TRP A 52 0.76 6.90 1.29
CA TRP A 52 0.39 6.55 2.65
C TRP A 52 -0.58 5.36 2.67
N PHE A 53 -0.20 4.28 3.32
CA PHE A 53 -0.97 3.04 3.39
C PHE A 53 -1.27 2.65 4.83
N TYR A 54 -2.53 2.82 5.22
CA TYR A 54 -3.02 2.42 6.53
C TYR A 54 -3.37 0.94 6.57
N ARG A 55 -2.92 0.25 7.60
CA ARG A 55 -3.18 -1.17 7.79
C ARG A 55 -3.61 -1.50 9.22
N GLY A 56 -4.69 -2.26 9.35
CA GLY A 56 -5.16 -2.78 10.64
C GLY A 56 -5.15 -4.31 10.68
N PHE A 57 -5.07 -4.87 11.89
CA PHE A 57 -5.25 -6.30 12.20
C PHE A 57 -4.18 -7.26 11.65
N ARG A 58 -3.16 -6.76 10.97
CA ARG A 58 -2.09 -7.57 10.36
C ARG A 58 -0.78 -6.80 10.40
N PHE A 59 0.31 -7.56 10.48
CA PHE A 59 1.66 -7.03 10.28
C PHE A 59 1.79 -6.28 8.95
N PRO A 60 2.66 -5.27 8.89
CA PRO A 60 2.95 -4.54 7.66
C PRO A 60 3.34 -5.49 6.53
N PRO A 61 3.03 -5.13 5.26
CA PRO A 61 3.53 -5.88 4.14
C PRO A 61 5.06 -5.77 4.13
N PRO A 62 5.80 -6.84 3.80
CA PRO A 62 7.25 -6.81 3.72
C PRO A 62 7.66 -6.10 2.43
N LEU A 63 7.44 -4.79 2.37
CA LEU A 63 7.84 -3.93 1.24
C LEU A 63 9.23 -3.38 1.55
N ASP A 64 10.10 -3.41 0.56
CA ASP A 64 11.48 -2.96 0.67
C ASP A 64 11.77 -1.91 -0.41
N ASP A 65 12.75 -1.05 -0.16
CA ASP A 65 13.23 -0.11 -1.17
C ASP A 65 13.74 -0.86 -2.41
N GLY A 66 13.43 -0.34 -3.59
CA GLY A 66 13.69 -0.98 -4.87
C GLY A 66 12.59 -1.94 -5.34
N ASP A 67 11.58 -2.25 -4.51
CA ASP A 67 10.44 -3.04 -4.96
C ASP A 67 9.59 -2.27 -5.98
N ARG A 68 9.24 -2.92 -7.09
CA ARG A 68 8.28 -2.39 -8.06
C ARG A 68 6.86 -2.81 -7.68
N VAL A 69 5.96 -1.85 -7.54
CA VAL A 69 4.58 -2.09 -7.11
C VAL A 69 3.58 -1.27 -7.92
N GLU A 70 2.32 -1.70 -7.87
CA GLU A 70 1.19 -0.91 -8.33
C GLU A 70 0.27 -0.56 -7.15
N VAL A 71 0.03 0.73 -6.96
CA VAL A 71 -0.72 1.29 -5.83
C VAL A 71 -2.04 1.86 -6.32
N PHE A 72 -3.14 1.50 -5.65
CA PHE A 72 -4.47 2.01 -5.94
C PHE A 72 -5.01 2.84 -4.79
N GLY A 73 -5.44 4.06 -5.08
CA GLY A 73 -5.80 5.00 -4.04
C GLY A 73 -6.46 6.28 -4.53
N LYS A 74 -6.32 7.32 -3.71
CA LYS A 74 -6.79 8.67 -3.99
C LYS A 74 -5.93 9.69 -3.25
N PHE A 75 -5.81 10.89 -3.78
CA PHE A 75 -5.20 12.00 -3.06
C PHE A 75 -6.08 12.48 -1.90
N GLY A 76 -5.44 12.99 -0.85
CA GLY A 76 -6.12 13.56 0.30
C GLY A 76 -6.94 14.79 -0.06
N LYS A 77 -8.04 15.00 0.66
CA LYS A 77 -8.80 16.26 0.55
C LYS A 77 -8.05 17.43 1.21
N VAL A 78 -7.39 17.16 2.34
CA VAL A 78 -6.63 18.15 3.12
C VAL A 78 -5.17 18.13 2.68
N SER A 79 -4.53 16.96 2.71
CA SER A 79 -3.17 16.75 2.22
C SER A 79 -3.21 16.30 0.76
N LYS A 80 -3.33 17.27 -0.17
CA LYS A 80 -3.47 17.00 -1.61
C LYS A 80 -2.24 16.31 -2.22
N ASP A 81 -1.08 16.47 -1.61
CA ASP A 81 0.18 15.90 -2.08
C ASP A 81 0.41 14.45 -1.59
N ILE A 82 -0.48 13.95 -0.72
CA ILE A 82 -0.39 12.59 -0.18
C ILE A 82 -1.40 11.69 -0.88
N PHE A 83 -0.88 10.60 -1.44
CA PHE A 83 -1.66 9.55 -2.06
C PHE A 83 -2.02 8.45 -1.05
N TYR A 84 -3.28 8.43 -0.63
CA TYR A 84 -3.78 7.43 0.31
C TYR A 84 -4.08 6.13 -0.42
N ALA A 85 -3.20 5.16 -0.25
CA ALA A 85 -3.32 3.83 -0.80
C ALA A 85 -4.43 3.03 -0.10
N SER A 86 -5.21 2.31 -0.90
CA SER A 86 -6.22 1.36 -0.44
C SER A 86 -5.87 -0.09 -0.76
N LYS A 87 -5.01 -0.29 -1.77
CA LYS A 87 -4.54 -1.58 -2.25
C LYS A 87 -3.14 -1.38 -2.84
N ILE A 88 -2.22 -2.28 -2.51
CA ILE A 88 -0.90 -2.38 -3.12
C ILE A 88 -0.81 -3.75 -3.76
N ILE A 89 -0.35 -3.78 -5.00
CA ILE A 89 -0.10 -4.96 -5.80
C ILE A 89 1.43 -5.12 -5.85
N ASP A 90 1.91 -6.26 -5.37
CA ASP A 90 3.32 -6.64 -5.29
C ASP A 90 3.55 -7.85 -6.20
N PRO A 91 4.00 -7.63 -7.44
CA PRO A 91 4.27 -8.68 -8.41
C PRO A 91 5.37 -9.64 -7.94
N ARG A 92 6.46 -9.10 -7.38
CA ARG A 92 7.62 -9.87 -6.90
C ARG A 92 7.23 -10.97 -5.92
N ARG A 93 6.30 -10.68 -4.99
CA ARG A 93 5.84 -11.63 -3.98
C ARG A 93 4.49 -12.29 -4.35
N HIS A 94 3.98 -12.04 -5.55
CA HIS A 94 2.65 -12.46 -6.05
C HIS A 94 1.52 -12.19 -5.05
N LYS A 95 1.54 -11.01 -4.42
CA LYS A 95 0.62 -10.63 -3.34
C LYS A 95 -0.09 -9.32 -3.61
N ILE A 96 -1.30 -9.25 -3.09
CA ILE A 96 -2.11 -8.04 -3.03
C ILE A 96 -2.36 -7.73 -1.56
N TYR A 97 -1.91 -6.55 -1.15
CA TYR A 97 -2.06 -6.03 0.19
C TYR A 97 -3.23 -5.04 0.22
N THR A 98 -4.15 -5.20 1.17
CA THR A 98 -5.15 -4.20 1.51
C THR A 98 -5.09 -3.89 2.99
N GLY A 99 -5.78 -2.84 3.45
CA GLY A 99 -5.77 -2.44 4.85
C GLY A 99 -6.19 -3.54 5.84
N PHE A 100 -6.87 -4.61 5.39
CA PHE A 100 -7.40 -5.66 6.25
C PHE A 100 -6.93 -7.09 5.90
N ARG A 101 -6.50 -7.34 4.66
CA ARG A 101 -6.18 -8.70 4.19
C ARG A 101 -5.04 -8.75 3.18
N ASN A 102 -4.37 -9.90 3.15
CA ASN A 102 -3.48 -10.28 2.06
C ASN A 102 -4.23 -11.24 1.15
N ARG A 103 -4.09 -11.06 -0.16
CA ARG A 103 -4.56 -12.01 -1.16
C ARG A 103 -3.36 -12.44 -2.00
N ARG A 104 -3.36 -13.70 -2.44
CA ARG A 104 -2.49 -14.11 -3.55
C ARG A 104 -3.05 -13.49 -4.83
N MET A 105 -2.17 -13.07 -5.73
CA MET A 105 -2.57 -12.73 -7.10
C MET A 105 -3.16 -13.94 -7.79
N LYS A 106 -4.10 -13.71 -8.69
CA LYS A 106 -4.56 -14.75 -9.61
C LYS A 106 -3.51 -14.91 -10.73
N PRO A 107 -3.32 -16.14 -11.27
CA PRO A 107 -2.31 -16.41 -12.29
C PRO A 107 -2.43 -15.55 -13.57
N GLY A 108 -3.62 -14.98 -13.87
CA GLY A 108 -3.80 -14.06 -15.00
C GLY A 108 -3.49 -12.57 -14.73
N GLU A 109 -3.27 -12.16 -13.48
CA GLU A 109 -2.90 -10.77 -13.15
C GLU A 109 -1.37 -10.57 -13.11
N ALA A 110 -0.60 -11.66 -12.93
CA ALA A 110 0.87 -11.63 -12.86
C ALA A 110 1.53 -11.47 -14.24
N ASN A 111 0.93 -12.04 -15.30
CA ASN A 111 1.54 -12.08 -16.64
C ASN A 111 1.54 -10.74 -17.40
N ARG A 112 0.92 -9.67 -16.88
CA ARG A 112 0.94 -8.35 -17.54
C ARG A 112 2.32 -7.69 -17.55
N GLU A 113 3.27 -8.17 -16.74
CA GLU A 113 4.65 -7.66 -16.74
C GLU A 113 5.58 -8.45 -17.69
N ASP A 114 5.32 -9.74 -17.92
CA ASP A 114 6.16 -10.57 -18.80
C ASP A 114 5.94 -10.25 -20.29
N GLU A 115 4.71 -9.89 -20.70
CA GLU A 115 4.41 -9.49 -22.08
C GLU A 115 4.90 -8.09 -22.45
N ALA A 116 5.20 -7.22 -21.47
CA ALA A 116 5.74 -5.88 -21.73
C ALA A 116 7.28 -5.87 -21.88
N SER A 117 7.91 -7.04 -21.72
CA SER A 117 9.37 -7.22 -21.69
C SER A 117 9.89 -8.12 -22.83
N GLN A 118 9.02 -8.51 -23.77
CA GLN A 118 9.35 -9.24 -25.02
C GLN A 118 9.08 -8.36 -26.23
#